data_AF-A0A3D9SL50-F1
#
_entry.id   AF-A0A3D9SL50-F1
#
_cell.length_a   1.000
_cell.length_b   1.000
_cell.length_c   1.000
_cell.angle_alpha   90.00
_cell.angle_beta   90.00
_cell.angle_gamma   90.00
#
_symmetry.space_group_name_H-M   'P 1'
#
loop_
_entity.id
_entity.type
_entity.pdbx_description
1 polymer ?
#
loop_
_entity_poly.entity_id
_entity_poly.type
_entity_poly.pdbx_seq_one_letter_code
_entity_poly.pdbx_strand_id
1 'polypeptide(L)'
;MGSGQKRLDEIAGIEFRGKVPATVAAYAKATQRFAHDLARELDAAESAAEAAMGQLKGHPLLRGVDIRARAWWVSRHLREARELVQGVSAEAVKFNVQFRQEFLEAMNEQRSGKRSEYKGKVDL
;
A
#
# COMPACT_ATOMS: atom_id res chain seq x y z
N MET A 1 -3.05 12.13 -15.64
CA MET A 1 -3.03 11.61 -14.25
C MET A 1 -2.02 10.49 -14.17
N GLY A 2 -1.06 10.58 -13.24
CA GLY A 2 -0.08 9.51 -13.00
C GLY A 2 -0.72 8.24 -12.43
N SER A 3 -0.04 7.11 -12.56
CA SER A 3 -0.48 5.80 -12.04
C SER A 3 -0.76 5.85 -10.54
N GLY A 4 0.11 6.50 -9.76
CA GLY A 4 -0.06 6.63 -8.30
C GLY A 4 -1.35 7.35 -7.89
N GLN A 5 -1.72 8.44 -8.57
CA GLN A 5 -2.95 9.18 -8.24
C GLN A 5 -4.21 8.36 -8.51
N LYS A 6 -4.25 7.66 -9.66
CA LYS A 6 -5.36 6.74 -9.98
C LYS A 6 -5.50 5.63 -8.93
N ARG A 7 -4.39 5.10 -8.44
CA ARG A 7 -4.36 4.08 -7.38
C ARG A 7 -4.87 4.62 -6.05
N LEU A 8 -4.52 5.85 -5.69
CA LEU A 8 -5.05 6.50 -4.50
C LEU A 8 -6.56 6.72 -4.60
N ASP A 9 -7.05 7.15 -5.76
CA ASP A 9 -8.48 7.30 -6.01
C ASP A 9 -9.20 5.93 -5.93
N GLU A 10 -8.60 4.86 -6.48
CA GLU A 10 -9.09 3.48 -6.36
C GLU A 10 -9.20 3.05 -4.90
N ILE A 11 -8.19 3.33 -4.07
CA ILE A 11 -8.18 2.99 -2.64
C ILE A 11 -9.22 3.81 -1.89
N ALA A 12 -9.28 5.11 -2.13
CA ALA A 12 -10.22 6.04 -1.49
C ALA A 12 -11.69 5.70 -1.80
N GLY A 13 -11.95 5.14 -2.99
CA GLY A 13 -13.28 4.68 -3.38
C GLY A 13 -13.75 3.39 -2.70
N ILE A 14 -12.89 2.69 -1.93
CA ILE A 14 -13.26 1.46 -1.23
C ILE A 14 -14.01 1.83 0.05
N GLU A 15 -15.34 1.79 -0.01
CA GLU A 15 -16.19 1.94 1.16
C GLU A 15 -16.37 0.61 1.91
N PHE A 16 -16.18 0.63 3.23
CA PHE A 16 -16.46 -0.53 4.08
C PHE A 16 -17.96 -0.64 4.37
N ARG A 17 -18.72 -1.24 3.44
CA ARG A 17 -20.17 -1.50 3.60
C ARG A 17 -20.53 -2.94 3.29
N GLY A 18 -21.52 -3.49 4.00
CA GLY A 18 -22.06 -4.83 3.75
C GLY A 18 -21.06 -5.95 4.07
N LYS A 19 -20.44 -6.57 3.05
CA LYS A 19 -19.47 -7.67 3.22
C LYS A 19 -18.09 -7.12 3.63
N VAL A 20 -18.01 -6.59 4.85
CA VAL A 20 -16.82 -5.93 5.40
C VAL A 20 -15.52 -6.73 5.20
N PRO A 21 -15.47 -8.06 5.40
CA PRO A 21 -14.24 -8.81 5.16
C PRO A 21 -13.73 -8.76 3.70
N ALA A 22 -14.64 -8.76 2.73
CA ALA A 22 -14.27 -8.68 1.32
C ALA A 22 -13.72 -7.29 0.97
N THR A 23 -14.32 -6.23 1.52
CA THR A 23 -13.87 -4.85 1.31
C THR A 23 -12.53 -4.57 2.00
N VAL A 24 -12.28 -5.14 3.18
CA VAL A 24 -10.98 -5.05 3.88
C VAL A 24 -9.88 -5.75 3.08
N ALA A 25 -10.15 -6.95 2.58
CA ALA A 25 -9.21 -7.66 1.71
C ALA A 25 -8.93 -6.90 0.41
N ALA A 26 -9.95 -6.27 -0.18
CA ALA A 26 -9.80 -5.45 -1.37
C ALA A 26 -8.95 -4.20 -1.09
N TYR A 27 -9.19 -3.51 0.03
CA TYR A 27 -8.40 -2.37 0.48
C TYR A 27 -6.93 -2.74 0.66
N ALA A 28 -6.64 -3.78 1.44
CA ALA A 28 -5.28 -4.24 1.68
C ALA A 28 -4.55 -4.58 0.36
N LYS A 29 -5.23 -5.27 -0.56
CA LYS A 29 -4.69 -5.62 -1.87
C LYS A 29 -4.43 -4.39 -2.76
N ALA A 30 -5.33 -3.41 -2.75
CA ALA A 30 -5.17 -2.17 -3.48
C ALA A 30 -3.98 -1.35 -2.94
N THR A 31 -3.87 -1.22 -1.62
CA THR A 31 -2.74 -0.58 -0.93
C THR A 31 -1.41 -1.28 -1.23
N GLN A 32 -1.39 -2.61 -1.24
CA GLN A 32 -0.20 -3.38 -1.61
C GLN A 32 0.25 -3.08 -3.05
N ARG A 33 -0.69 -3.04 -4.00
CA ARG A 33 -0.40 -2.71 -5.40
C ARG A 33 0.12 -1.29 -5.56
N PHE A 34 -0.54 -0.33 -4.92
CA PHE A 34 -0.09 1.06 -4.88
C PHE A 34 1.35 1.17 -4.38
N ALA A 35 1.66 0.50 -3.26
CA ALA A 35 3.00 0.50 -2.70
C ALA A 35 4.04 -0.10 -3.67
N HIS A 36 3.74 -1.22 -4.33
CA HIS A 36 4.65 -1.79 -5.32
C HIS A 36 4.85 -0.88 -6.55
N ASP A 37 3.79 -0.27 -7.05
CA ASP A 37 3.86 0.63 -8.20
C ASP A 37 4.68 1.89 -7.83
N LEU A 38 4.41 2.50 -6.67
CA LEU A 38 5.15 3.66 -6.19
C LEU A 38 6.62 3.34 -5.87
N ALA A 39 6.93 2.16 -5.33
CA ALA A 39 8.31 1.75 -5.12
C ALA A 39 9.10 1.64 -6.43
N ARG A 40 8.47 1.16 -7.51
CA ARG A 40 9.09 1.14 -8.86
C ARG A 40 9.28 2.54 -9.43
N GLU A 41 8.29 3.42 -9.24
CA GLU A 41 8.41 4.83 -9.67
C GLU A 41 9.55 5.55 -8.94
N LEU A 42 9.71 5.31 -7.64
CA LEU A 42 10.80 5.88 -6.83
C LEU A 42 12.18 5.34 -7.24
N ASP A 43 12.28 4.05 -7.56
CA ASP A 43 13.51 3.43 -8.08
C ASP A 43 13.94 4.01 -9.43
N ALA A 44 12.97 4.18 -10.34
CA ALA A 44 13.22 4.84 -11.62
C ALA A 44 13.59 6.32 -11.44
N ALA A 45 12.93 7.02 -10.51
CA ALA A 45 13.22 8.41 -10.19
C ALA A 45 14.62 8.59 -9.56
N GLU A 46 15.05 7.67 -8.70
CA GLU A 46 16.39 7.63 -8.10
C GLU A 46 17.44 7.60 -9.22
N SER A 47 17.32 6.64 -10.12
CA SER A 47 18.23 6.45 -11.26
C SER A 47 18.23 7.65 -12.21
N ALA A 48 17.04 8.18 -12.53
CA ALA A 48 16.90 9.32 -13.42
C ALA A 48 17.47 10.61 -12.81
N ALA A 49 17.24 10.85 -11.51
CA ALA A 49 17.75 12.02 -10.81
C ALA A 49 19.27 11.99 -10.72
N GLU A 50 19.85 10.84 -10.39
CA GLU A 50 21.31 10.68 -10.33
C GLU A 50 21.95 10.92 -11.70
N ALA A 51 21.39 10.33 -12.78
CA ALA A 51 21.88 10.54 -14.14
C ALA A 51 21.76 12.00 -14.60
N ALA A 52 20.60 12.64 -14.37
CA ALA A 52 20.35 14.02 -14.75
C ALA A 52 21.30 14.99 -14.02
N MET A 53 21.50 14.80 -12.71
CA MET A 53 22.47 15.61 -11.96
C MET A 53 23.90 15.32 -12.39
N GLY A 54 24.24 14.06 -12.68
CA GLY A 54 25.56 13.69 -13.19
C GLY A 54 25.94 14.43 -14.48
N GLN A 55 24.98 14.67 -15.38
CA GLN A 55 25.20 15.42 -16.63
C GLN A 55 25.53 16.90 -16.39
N LEU A 56 25.14 17.46 -15.25
CA LEU A 56 25.43 18.86 -14.90
C LEU A 56 26.86 19.06 -14.38
N LYS A 57 27.62 17.97 -14.18
CA LYS A 57 28.99 18.05 -13.66
C LYS A 57 29.88 18.91 -14.55
N GLY A 58 30.48 19.94 -13.96
CA GLY A 58 31.35 20.88 -14.67
C GLY A 58 30.62 22.01 -15.40
N HIS A 59 29.29 22.11 -15.24
CA HIS A 59 28.52 23.20 -15.82
C HIS A 59 28.97 24.56 -15.24
N PRO A 60 29.29 25.57 -16.07
CA PRO A 60 29.84 26.85 -15.60
C PRO A 60 28.98 27.59 -14.57
N LEU A 61 27.65 27.50 -14.69
CA LEU A 61 26.71 28.13 -13.73
C LEU A 61 26.64 27.40 -12.37
N LEU A 62 27.19 26.19 -12.27
CA LEU A 62 27.20 25.40 -11.03
C LEU A 62 28.60 25.33 -10.41
N ARG A 63 29.47 26.28 -10.76
CA ARG A 63 30.83 26.34 -10.23
C ARG A 63 30.79 26.56 -8.72
N GLY A 64 31.48 25.70 -7.97
CA GLY A 64 31.47 25.71 -6.50
C GLY A 64 30.35 24.87 -5.86
N VAL A 65 29.44 24.29 -6.66
CA VAL A 65 28.45 23.33 -6.16
C VAL A 65 29.00 21.91 -6.30
N ASP A 66 28.98 21.16 -5.20
CA ASP A 66 29.23 19.72 -5.25
C ASP A 66 27.99 18.97 -5.77
N ILE A 67 27.95 18.82 -7.08
CA ILE A 67 26.86 18.15 -7.80
C ILE A 67 26.78 16.67 -7.41
N ARG A 68 27.90 16.02 -7.08
CA ARG A 68 27.90 14.62 -6.64
C ARG A 68 27.25 14.48 -5.28
N ALA A 69 27.57 15.36 -4.35
CA ALA A 69 26.93 15.38 -3.03
C ALA A 69 25.42 15.64 -3.15
N ARG A 70 25.00 16.56 -4.03
CA ARG A 70 23.58 16.84 -4.28
C ARG A 70 22.85 15.67 -4.92
N ALA A 71 23.44 15.04 -5.93
CA ALA A 71 22.90 13.85 -6.60
C ALA A 71 22.74 12.69 -5.61
N TRP A 72 23.77 12.43 -4.81
CA TRP A 72 23.73 11.41 -3.75
C TRP A 72 22.63 11.70 -2.74
N TRP A 73 22.48 12.95 -2.30
CA TRP A 73 21.48 13.32 -1.30
C TRP A 73 20.05 13.11 -1.79
N VAL A 74 19.77 13.49 -3.05
CA VAL A 74 18.45 13.25 -3.67
C VAL A 74 18.20 11.76 -3.90
N SER A 75 19.18 11.04 -4.43
CA SER A 75 19.10 9.58 -4.62
C SER A 75 18.82 8.86 -3.29
N ARG A 76 19.52 9.25 -2.21
CA ARG A 76 19.29 8.72 -0.85
C ARG A 76 17.86 8.92 -0.39
N HIS A 77 17.29 10.12 -0.57
CA HIS A 77 15.90 10.38 -0.14
C HIS A 77 14.87 9.59 -0.95
N LEU A 78 15.10 9.40 -2.24
CA LEU A 78 14.23 8.56 -3.09
C LEU A 78 14.32 7.09 -2.68
N ARG A 79 15.52 6.61 -2.33
CA ARG A 79 15.74 5.27 -1.80
C ARG A 79 15.05 5.05 -0.45
N GLU A 80 15.19 6.00 0.48
CA GLU A 80 14.51 5.96 1.78
C GLU A 80 12.99 5.94 1.61
N ALA A 81 12.46 6.78 0.70
CA ALA A 81 11.04 6.76 0.37
C ALA A 81 10.59 5.41 -0.19
N ARG A 82 11.41 4.78 -1.06
CA ARG A 82 11.13 3.45 -1.62
C ARG A 82 11.04 2.40 -0.52
N GLU A 83 11.97 2.42 0.43
CA GLU A 83 11.99 1.49 1.58
C GLU A 83 10.76 1.67 2.47
N LEU A 84 10.38 2.91 2.79
CA LEU A 84 9.16 3.20 3.55
C LEU A 84 7.91 2.67 2.84
N VAL A 85 7.80 2.87 1.54
CA VAL A 85 6.68 2.39 0.73
C VAL A 85 6.64 0.87 0.68
N GLN A 86 7.78 0.19 0.61
CA GLN A 86 7.84 -1.28 0.74
C GLN A 86 7.35 -1.74 2.12
N GLY A 87 7.66 -0.99 3.17
CA GLY A 87 7.10 -1.18 4.52
C GLY A 87 5.58 -1.09 4.55
N VAL A 88 4.98 -0.11 3.86
CA VAL A 88 3.52 0.01 3.72
C VAL A 88 2.90 -1.24 3.09
N SER A 89 3.56 -1.82 2.07
CA SER A 89 3.11 -3.07 1.44
C SER A 89 3.07 -4.23 2.44
N ALA A 90 4.12 -4.39 3.25
CA ALA A 90 4.19 -5.43 4.27
C ALA A 90 3.12 -5.24 5.36
N GLU A 91 2.93 -4.00 5.83
CA GLU A 91 1.92 -3.69 6.83
C GLU A 91 0.49 -3.90 6.31
N ALA A 92 0.22 -3.62 5.02
CA ALA A 92 -1.08 -3.91 4.41
C ALA A 92 -1.43 -5.42 4.46
N VAL A 93 -0.45 -6.29 4.25
CA VAL A 93 -0.63 -7.75 4.36
C VAL A 93 -0.90 -8.15 5.81
N LYS A 94 -0.10 -7.66 6.76
CA LYS A 94 -0.27 -7.94 8.19
C LYS A 94 -1.65 -7.49 8.68
N PHE A 95 -2.07 -6.28 8.32
CA PHE A 95 -3.38 -5.74 8.64
C PHE A 95 -4.51 -6.69 8.20
N ASN A 96 -4.46 -7.19 6.95
CA ASN A 96 -5.49 -8.11 6.46
C ASN A 96 -5.48 -9.45 7.20
N VAL A 97 -4.30 -9.97 7.56
CA VAL A 97 -4.17 -11.21 8.34
C VAL A 97 -4.74 -11.03 9.75
N GLN A 98 -4.34 -9.96 10.46
CA GLN A 98 -4.84 -9.64 11.78
C GLN A 98 -6.36 -9.44 11.78
N PHE A 99 -6.89 -8.70 10.80
CA PHE A 99 -8.33 -8.53 10.67
C PHE A 99 -9.06 -9.87 10.53
N ARG A 100 -8.50 -10.80 9.74
CA ARG A 100 -9.11 -12.13 9.57
C ARG A 100 -9.06 -12.96 10.86
N GLN A 101 -7.97 -12.90 11.61
CA GLN A 101 -7.83 -13.62 12.87
C GLN A 101 -8.78 -13.08 13.93
N GLU A 102 -8.81 -11.76 14.13
CA GLU A 102 -9.54 -11.15 15.24
C GLU A 102 -11.05 -11.00 14.98
N PHE A 103 -11.44 -10.72 13.73
CA PHE A 103 -12.82 -10.34 13.43
C PHE A 103 -13.58 -11.38 12.60
N LEU A 104 -12.91 -12.14 11.74
CA LEU A 104 -13.61 -13.09 10.87
C LEU A 104 -14.06 -14.33 11.63
N GLU A 105 -13.29 -14.75 12.64
CA GLU A 105 -13.67 -15.83 13.55
C GLU A 105 -14.91 -15.43 14.38
N ALA A 106 -14.87 -14.26 15.03
CA ALA A 106 -16.00 -13.72 15.78
C ALA A 106 -17.27 -13.54 14.92
N MET A 107 -17.12 -13.09 13.66
CA MET A 107 -18.25 -12.95 12.73
C MET A 107 -18.85 -14.29 12.28
N ASN A 108 -18.04 -15.35 12.18
CA ASN A 108 -18.51 -16.68 11.81
C ASN A 108 -19.25 -17.37 12.96
N GLU A 109 -18.81 -17.18 14.20
CA GLU A 109 -19.51 -17.67 15.40
C GLU A 109 -20.91 -17.05 15.55
N GLN A 110 -21.07 -15.76 15.25
CA GLN A 110 -22.39 -15.11 15.26
C GLN A 110 -23.37 -15.68 14.21
N ARG A 111 -22.86 -16.23 13.10
CA ARG A 111 -23.69 -16.85 12.05
C ARG A 111 -24.12 -18.27 12.38
N SER A 112 -23.32 -19.04 13.11
CA SER A 112 -23.64 -20.44 13.46
C SER A 112 -24.72 -20.54 14.54
N GLY A 113 -24.86 -19.53 15.41
CA GLY A 113 -25.90 -19.49 16.46
C GLY A 113 -27.35 -19.33 15.97
N LYS A 114 -27.60 -19.08 14.67
CA LYS A 114 -28.94 -18.78 14.13
C LYS A 114 -29.56 -19.90 13.26
N ARG A 115 -29.07 -21.14 13.35
CA ARG A 115 -29.70 -22.31 12.72
C ARG A 115 -29.96 -23.43 13.73
N SER A 116 -30.80 -23.16 14.73
CA SER A 116 -31.56 -24.24 15.38
C SER A 116 -32.98 -24.15 14.85
N GLU A 117 -33.22 -24.86 13.75
CA GLU A 117 -34.54 -25.07 13.18
C GLU A 117 -35.30 -25.96 14.19
N TYR A 118 -36.18 -25.35 14.98
CA TYR A 118 -37.01 -26.06 15.95
C TYR A 118 -37.94 -27.02 15.20
N LYS A 119 -37.54 -28.29 15.09
CA LYS A 119 -38.42 -29.39 14.65
C LYS A 119 -39.31 -29.77 15.83
N GLY A 120 -40.43 -29.06 15.96
CA GLY A 120 -41.48 -29.40 16.91
C GLY A 120 -41.96 -30.83 16.69
N LYS A 121 -41.80 -31.67 17.71
CA LYS A 121 -42.80 -32.68 18.04
C LYS A 121 -43.58 -32.12 19.21
N VAL A 122 -44.82 -31.73 18.94
CA VAL A 122 -45.83 -31.48 19.98
C VAL A 122 -46.58 -32.79 20.12
N ASP A 123 -46.37 -33.49 21.23
CA ASP A 123 -47.25 -34.60 21.64
C ASP A 123 -48.53 -33.97 22.22
N LEU A 124 -49.69 -34.37 21.68
CA LEU A 124 -51.01 -34.16 22.28
C LEU A 124 -51.46 -35.43 23.00
#